data_AF-A0A0G2USI1-F1
#
_entry.id   AF-A0A0G2USI1-F1
#
_cell.length_a   1.000
_cell.length_b   1.000
_cell.length_c   1.000
_cell.angle_alpha   90.00
_cell.angle_beta   90.00
_cell.angle_gamma   90.00
#
_symmetry.space_group_name_H-M   'P 1'
#
loop_
_entity.id
_entity.type
_entity.pdbx_description
1 polymer ?
#
loop_
_entity_poly.entity_id
_entity_poly.type
_entity_poly.pdbx_seq_one_letter_code
_entity_poly.pdbx_strand_id
1 'polypeptide(L)'
;MGWLSRIFKGSDHNKLSEGHYYKEDAGYYLPSTSGVTNDAWNQSQNQNENEDIDRAIALSLVEETQKANNNVNDYRSQLEEDEQLARAIEQSLNLESPPRYGNENMYQPPIQYFPMGSRICAGCYTEIGYGRYLNCLNAFWHPECFRCRACNLPISDYEFSTSGNYPYHKSCYKESYHPKCDVCKHFIPTNPAGLIEYRAHPFWIQKYCPTHEHDGTTRCCSCERMESQEAGYIALKDGRKLCLECLDSAIMDTNECQPLHADIQRFYESLNMKLDQQIPLLLVERQALNEAREGEKNGHYHMPETRGLCLSEELSTFSRRPRLGTRNRTMDMRAQPYRPTTRCDVTAILILYGLPRLLTGSILAHEMMHAWLRLKGYRTLSQDVEEGICQVLSHMWLESELSSASGSNFVSASSSSASHTSRKGKRPQFERKLGEFFKHQIESDISPVYGGGFRAGQKAVSKYGLQRTLHHIRMTGTFPY
;
A
#
# COMPACT_ATOMS: atom_id res chain seq x y z
N MET A 1 -10.20 36.31 -10.43
CA MET A 1 -10.72 34.94 -10.51
C MET A 1 -11.32 34.65 -11.89
N GLY A 2 -10.50 34.63 -12.96
CA GLY A 2 -10.99 34.38 -14.33
C GLY A 2 -11.09 32.91 -14.72
N TRP A 3 -10.57 32.00 -13.88
CA TRP A 3 -10.54 30.56 -14.14
C TRP A 3 -11.80 29.83 -13.63
N LEU A 4 -12.37 30.26 -12.50
CA LEU A 4 -13.66 29.75 -11.99
C LEU A 4 -14.78 29.87 -13.04
N SER A 5 -14.84 31.01 -13.75
CA SER A 5 -15.82 31.20 -14.83
C SER A 5 -15.56 30.35 -16.07
N ARG A 6 -14.37 29.76 -16.25
CA ARG A 6 -14.08 28.78 -17.30
C ARG A 6 -14.57 27.38 -16.91
N ILE A 7 -14.44 27.01 -15.62
CA ILE A 7 -14.97 25.75 -15.08
C ILE A 7 -16.50 25.72 -15.15
N PHE A 8 -17.18 26.83 -14.77
CA PHE A 8 -18.64 26.92 -14.85
C PHE A 8 -19.20 27.08 -16.28
N LYS A 9 -18.36 27.24 -17.31
CA LYS A 9 -18.79 27.45 -18.71
C LYS A 9 -18.61 26.24 -19.64
N GLY A 10 -18.07 25.12 -19.16
CA GLY A 10 -17.73 23.96 -19.99
C GLY A 10 -18.65 22.76 -19.80
N SER A 11 -19.89 22.79 -20.32
CA SER A 11 -20.65 21.58 -20.61
C SER A 11 -21.82 21.89 -21.56
N ASP A 12 -21.50 22.07 -22.84
CA ASP A 12 -22.47 21.88 -23.93
C ASP A 12 -21.68 21.54 -25.19
N HIS A 13 -21.47 20.26 -25.47
CA HIS A 13 -21.35 19.72 -26.83
C HIS A 13 -21.46 18.19 -26.79
N ASN A 14 -22.71 17.72 -26.81
CA ASN A 14 -23.07 16.36 -27.18
C ASN A 14 -23.29 16.37 -28.70
N LYS A 15 -22.43 15.71 -29.49
CA LYS A 15 -22.77 15.24 -30.84
C LYS A 15 -21.90 14.05 -31.22
N LEU A 16 -22.58 12.91 -31.38
CA LEU A 16 -22.11 11.70 -32.05
C LEU A 16 -21.77 11.98 -33.52
N SER A 17 -20.67 11.40 -34.01
CA SER A 17 -20.61 10.86 -35.37
C SER A 17 -19.49 9.83 -35.51
N GLU A 18 -19.85 8.72 -36.16
CA GLU A 18 -19.05 7.54 -36.50
C GLU A 18 -17.82 7.82 -37.39
N GLY A 19 -16.85 6.90 -37.28
CA GLY A 19 -16.15 6.26 -38.41
C GLY A 19 -15.09 7.07 -39.15
N HIS A 20 -13.84 6.59 -39.14
CA HIS A 20 -13.25 5.87 -40.26
C HIS A 20 -11.77 5.52 -40.02
N TYR A 21 -11.44 4.27 -40.34
CA TYR A 21 -10.10 3.70 -40.52
C TYR A 21 -9.27 4.50 -41.52
N TYR A 22 -7.98 4.74 -41.22
CA TYR A 22 -6.87 4.60 -42.19
C TYR A 22 -5.55 4.30 -41.45
N LYS A 23 -4.72 3.52 -42.13
CA LYS A 23 -3.44 2.91 -41.74
C LYS A 23 -2.29 3.63 -42.48
N GLU A 24 -1.05 3.34 -42.07
CA GLU A 24 0.27 3.71 -42.69
C GLU A 24 0.85 5.05 -42.19
N ASP A 25 2.15 5.25 -41.97
CA ASP A 25 3.34 4.37 -41.98
C ASP A 25 4.50 5.08 -41.25
N ALA A 26 5.58 4.32 -41.01
CA ALA A 26 6.80 4.70 -40.30
C ALA A 26 7.58 5.90 -40.88
N GLY A 27 8.25 6.66 -40.01
CA GLY A 27 9.26 7.66 -40.38
C GLY A 27 10.22 7.96 -39.23
N TYR A 28 11.46 7.50 -39.37
CA TYR A 28 12.62 7.81 -38.52
C TYR A 28 13.03 9.28 -38.65
N TYR A 29 13.33 9.99 -37.54
CA TYR A 29 14.35 11.04 -37.49
C TYR A 29 14.88 11.25 -36.06
N LEU A 30 16.21 11.23 -35.93
CA LEU A 30 16.99 11.59 -34.74
C LEU A 30 17.20 13.12 -34.68
N PRO A 31 17.32 13.75 -33.48
CA PRO A 31 17.43 15.20 -33.32
C PRO A 31 18.87 15.69 -33.06
N SER A 32 19.19 16.90 -33.53
CA SER A 32 20.43 17.63 -33.23
C SER A 32 20.18 18.87 -32.34
N THR A 33 20.85 18.85 -31.18
CA THR A 33 21.49 19.93 -30.37
C THR A 33 21.31 21.40 -30.81
N SER A 34 20.92 22.36 -29.94
CA SER A 34 21.66 23.02 -28.84
C SER A 34 20.74 24.15 -28.27
N GLY A 35 20.84 24.76 -27.09
CA GLY A 35 21.88 24.87 -26.07
C GLY A 35 21.42 25.65 -24.79
N VAL A 36 22.00 25.26 -23.66
CA VAL A 36 22.58 26.02 -22.50
C VAL A 36 21.78 27.05 -21.66
N THR A 37 21.74 26.77 -20.33
CA THR A 37 21.97 27.58 -19.08
C THR A 37 21.01 27.03 -17.99
N ASN A 38 21.28 26.89 -16.68
CA ASN A 38 22.33 27.20 -15.72
C ASN A 38 22.04 26.33 -14.47
N ASP A 39 22.90 25.39 -14.05
CA ASP A 39 22.77 24.70 -12.75
C ASP A 39 24.14 24.58 -12.08
N ALA A 40 24.53 25.60 -11.31
CA ALA A 40 25.84 25.69 -10.66
C ALA A 40 25.78 25.73 -9.12
N TRP A 41 24.68 25.32 -8.49
CA TRP A 41 24.53 25.39 -7.03
C TRP A 41 24.25 24.05 -6.30
N ASN A 42 24.27 22.91 -7.00
CA ASN A 42 24.01 21.59 -6.38
C ASN A 42 25.22 20.65 -6.26
N GLN A 43 26.44 21.09 -6.58
CA GLN A 43 27.63 20.22 -6.55
C GLN A 43 28.49 20.33 -5.28
N SER A 44 28.27 21.33 -4.42
CA SER A 44 29.15 21.57 -3.25
C SER A 44 28.77 20.78 -1.99
N GLN A 45 27.58 20.18 -1.89
CA GLN A 45 27.20 19.39 -0.70
C GLN A 45 27.41 17.87 -0.85
N ASN A 46 27.62 17.37 -2.08
CA ASN A 46 27.74 15.93 -2.34
C ASN A 46 29.20 15.39 -2.35
N GLN A 47 30.19 16.23 -2.06
CA GLN A 47 31.60 15.81 -2.03
C GLN A 47 32.09 15.42 -0.64
N ASN A 48 31.57 16.03 0.43
CA ASN A 48 32.02 15.70 1.80
C ASN A 48 31.45 14.36 2.32
N GLU A 49 30.27 13.93 1.86
CA GLU A 49 29.67 12.67 2.32
C GLU A 49 30.29 11.44 1.65
N ASN A 50 30.88 11.58 0.45
CA ASN A 50 31.54 10.47 -0.24
C ASN A 50 32.94 10.16 0.30
N GLU A 51 33.69 11.17 0.77
CA GLU A 51 35.03 10.95 1.32
C GLU A 51 35.02 10.21 2.67
N ASP A 52 33.96 10.39 3.47
CA ASP A 52 33.77 9.68 4.75
C ASP A 52 33.36 8.22 4.55
N ILE A 53 32.61 7.92 3.48
CA ILE A 53 32.22 6.55 3.10
C ILE A 53 33.43 5.77 2.59
N ASP A 54 34.25 6.38 1.72
CA ASP A 54 35.48 5.74 1.21
C ASP A 54 36.51 5.48 2.32
N ARG A 55 36.59 6.37 3.32
CA ARG A 55 37.44 6.20 4.50
C ARG A 55 36.98 5.04 5.40
N ALA A 56 35.67 4.81 5.54
CA ALA A 56 35.13 3.71 6.32
C ALA A 56 35.37 2.33 5.66
N ILE A 57 35.30 2.27 4.32
CA ILE A 57 35.57 1.05 3.55
C ILE A 57 37.05 0.65 3.67
N ALA A 58 37.97 1.62 3.61
CA ALA A 58 39.40 1.37 3.75
C ALA A 58 39.78 0.81 5.13
N LEU A 59 39.11 1.24 6.21
CA LEU A 59 39.36 0.75 7.57
C LEU A 59 38.84 -0.69 7.77
N SER A 60 37.67 -1.03 7.22
CA SER A 60 37.15 -2.41 7.27
C SER A 60 38.06 -3.41 6.56
N LEU A 61 38.64 -3.03 5.41
CA LEU A 61 39.53 -3.92 4.65
C LEU A 61 40.87 -4.19 5.37
N VAL A 62 41.34 -3.25 6.19
CA VAL A 62 42.56 -3.41 7.01
C VAL A 62 42.29 -4.30 8.23
N GLU A 63 41.10 -4.23 8.83
CA GLU A 63 40.70 -5.12 9.93
C GLU A 63 40.49 -6.58 9.48
N GLU A 64 40.05 -6.80 8.25
CA GLU A 64 39.93 -8.15 7.66
C GLU A 64 41.28 -8.79 7.35
N THR A 65 42.27 -8.01 6.89
CA THR A 65 43.62 -8.52 6.62
C THR A 65 44.38 -8.88 7.90
N GLN A 66 44.11 -8.21 9.02
CA GLN A 66 44.70 -8.55 10.32
C GLN A 66 44.08 -9.82 10.94
N LYS A 67 42.80 -10.11 10.69
CA LYS A 67 42.15 -11.36 11.11
C LYS A 67 42.63 -12.58 10.31
N ALA A 68 42.97 -12.40 9.04
CA ALA A 68 43.50 -13.49 8.20
C ALA A 68 44.89 -13.97 8.65
N ASN A 69 45.75 -13.08 9.19
CA ASN A 69 47.11 -13.43 9.62
C ASN A 69 47.18 -14.21 10.95
N ASN A 70 46.11 -14.23 11.75
CA ASN A 70 46.09 -14.92 13.04
C ASN A 70 45.62 -16.39 12.97
N ASN A 71 45.22 -16.89 11.78
CA ASN A 71 44.64 -18.23 11.60
C ASN A 71 45.56 -19.27 10.94
N VAL A 72 46.87 -19.01 10.89
CA VAL A 72 47.86 -19.88 10.22
C VAL A 72 48.13 -21.20 10.98
N ASN A 73 47.81 -21.28 12.28
CA ASN A 73 48.02 -22.49 13.07
C ASN A 73 46.90 -23.55 12.95
N ASP A 74 45.72 -23.19 12.45
CA ASP A 74 44.56 -24.09 12.36
C ASP A 74 44.66 -25.03 11.14
N TYR A 75 45.18 -24.50 10.02
CA TYR A 75 45.39 -25.26 8.78
C TYR A 75 46.40 -26.42 8.91
N ARG A 76 47.37 -26.31 9.82
CA ARG A 76 48.41 -27.34 9.99
C ARG A 76 47.89 -28.56 10.74
N SER A 77 46.96 -28.37 11.69
CA SER A 77 46.35 -29.46 12.45
C SER A 77 45.38 -30.27 11.57
N GLN A 78 44.66 -29.60 10.67
CA GLN A 78 43.66 -30.22 9.80
C GLN A 78 44.27 -31.13 8.72
N LEU A 79 45.44 -30.75 8.18
CA LEU A 79 46.16 -31.58 7.19
C LEU A 79 46.75 -32.86 7.79
N GLU A 80 47.09 -32.85 9.08
CA GLU A 80 47.68 -34.00 9.77
C GLU A 80 46.62 -35.07 10.12
N GLU A 81 45.36 -34.67 10.30
CA GLU A 81 44.20 -35.55 10.50
C GLU A 81 43.74 -36.21 9.20
N ASP A 82 43.69 -35.47 8.09
CA ASP A 82 43.32 -35.99 6.77
C ASP A 82 44.34 -37.03 6.25
N GLU A 83 45.63 -36.84 6.54
CA GLU A 83 46.68 -37.80 6.18
C GLU A 83 46.57 -39.11 6.99
N GLN A 84 46.15 -39.04 8.25
CA GLN A 84 45.91 -40.23 9.08
C GLN A 84 44.67 -41.00 8.62
N LEU A 85 43.63 -40.28 8.18
CA LEU A 85 42.42 -40.89 7.62
C LEU A 85 42.70 -41.61 6.29
N ALA A 86 43.53 -41.03 5.42
CA ALA A 86 43.93 -41.65 4.15
C ALA A 86 44.71 -42.96 4.35
N ARG A 87 45.62 -43.02 5.32
CA ARG A 87 46.38 -44.24 5.66
C ARG A 87 45.49 -45.35 6.21
N ALA A 88 44.46 -45.01 6.98
CA ALA A 88 43.49 -45.98 7.50
C ALA A 88 42.65 -46.63 6.39
N ILE A 89 42.32 -45.87 5.34
CA ILE A 89 41.57 -46.37 4.18
C ILE A 89 42.45 -47.28 3.31
N GLU A 90 43.71 -46.93 3.05
CA GLU A 90 44.63 -47.79 2.29
C GLU A 90 44.92 -49.13 3.00
N GLN A 91 45.05 -49.13 4.33
CA GLN A 91 45.24 -50.36 5.10
C GLN A 91 44.02 -51.28 5.06
N SER A 92 42.82 -50.74 4.83
CA SER A 92 41.58 -51.52 4.72
C SER A 92 41.39 -52.19 3.34
N LEU A 93 42.18 -51.81 2.33
CA LEU A 93 42.07 -52.30 0.95
C LEU A 93 43.08 -53.40 0.59
N ASN A 94 44.04 -53.73 1.47
CA ASN A 94 44.99 -54.82 1.26
C ASN A 94 44.50 -56.15 1.88
N LEU A 95 43.61 -56.83 1.17
CA LEU A 95 43.36 -58.26 1.35
C LEU A 95 43.88 -59.00 0.11
N GLU A 96 44.99 -59.72 0.27
CA GLU A 96 45.57 -60.61 -0.74
C GLU A 96 44.52 -61.60 -1.30
N SER A 97 44.55 -61.79 -2.62
CA SER A 97 43.68 -62.76 -3.32
C SER A 97 44.22 -64.19 -3.18
N PRO A 98 43.42 -65.22 -2.85
CA PRO A 98 43.86 -66.62 -2.88
C PRO A 98 43.75 -67.24 -4.28
N PRO A 99 44.54 -68.30 -4.59
CA PRO A 99 44.78 -68.78 -5.94
C PRO A 99 43.65 -69.67 -6.49
N ARG A 100 43.53 -69.67 -7.82
CA ARG A 100 42.65 -70.56 -8.59
C ARG A 100 43.20 -71.99 -8.65
N TYR A 101 42.39 -72.97 -8.27
CA TYR A 101 42.43 -74.35 -8.78
C TYR A 101 41.00 -74.93 -8.83
N GLY A 102 40.75 -75.79 -9.83
CA GLY A 102 39.41 -76.21 -10.24
C GLY A 102 38.91 -77.57 -9.74
N ASN A 103 37.65 -77.79 -10.13
CA ASN A 103 36.86 -79.02 -10.31
C ASN A 103 36.37 -79.89 -9.12
N GLU A 104 35.04 -79.93 -9.05
CA GLU A 104 34.10 -81.01 -8.70
C GLU A 104 33.90 -81.57 -7.27
N ASN A 105 32.61 -81.60 -6.94
CA ASN A 105 31.84 -82.46 -6.03
C ASN A 105 31.51 -82.03 -4.58
N MET A 106 30.19 -81.80 -4.42
CA MET A 106 29.27 -82.15 -3.33
C MET A 106 29.51 -81.67 -1.88
N TYR A 107 28.39 -81.27 -1.29
CA TYR A 107 28.10 -80.85 0.10
C TYR A 107 28.38 -79.38 0.43
N GLN A 108 27.31 -78.59 0.31
CA GLN A 108 27.15 -77.29 0.98
C GLN A 108 27.34 -77.45 2.50
N PRO A 109 28.19 -76.63 3.14
CA PRO A 109 28.00 -76.31 4.55
C PRO A 109 26.92 -75.22 4.69
N PRO A 110 26.21 -75.15 5.83
CA PRO A 110 25.08 -74.24 5.98
C PRO A 110 25.57 -72.80 5.90
N ILE A 111 24.87 -71.98 5.10
CA ILE A 111 24.98 -70.53 5.22
C ILE A 111 24.63 -70.19 6.67
N GLN A 112 25.62 -69.72 7.42
CA GLN A 112 25.40 -69.05 8.68
C GLN A 112 24.50 -67.85 8.38
N TYR A 113 23.23 -67.95 8.78
CA TYR A 113 22.32 -66.82 8.79
C TYR A 113 22.89 -65.78 9.76
N PHE A 114 23.69 -64.84 9.24
CA PHE A 114 23.85 -63.58 9.91
C PHE A 114 22.45 -62.96 9.98
N PRO A 115 21.91 -62.64 11.17
CA PRO A 115 20.68 -61.88 11.26
C PRO A 115 20.98 -60.48 10.73
N MET A 116 20.86 -60.29 9.40
CA MET A 116 20.68 -58.96 8.84
C MET A 116 19.40 -58.45 9.47
N GLY A 117 19.50 -57.42 10.32
CA GLY A 117 18.35 -56.84 10.99
C GLY A 117 17.20 -56.66 10.00
N SER A 118 16.03 -57.22 10.35
CA SER A 118 14.82 -57.17 9.53
C SER A 118 14.52 -55.73 9.17
N ARG A 119 14.65 -55.37 7.89
CA ARG A 119 14.35 -54.02 7.41
C ARG A 119 12.84 -53.93 7.21
N ILE A 120 12.15 -53.23 8.10
CA ILE A 120 10.70 -53.07 8.02
C ILE A 120 10.38 -51.83 7.19
N CYS A 121 9.51 -51.97 6.19
CA CYS A 121 9.08 -50.85 5.36
C CYS A 121 8.19 -49.90 6.16
N ALA A 122 8.54 -48.61 6.27
CA ALA A 122 7.75 -47.62 7.00
C ALA A 122 6.36 -47.32 6.39
N GLY A 123 6.16 -47.61 5.10
CA GLY A 123 4.86 -47.40 4.44
C GLY A 123 3.82 -48.52 4.63
N CYS A 124 4.25 -49.79 4.64
CA CYS A 124 3.35 -50.95 4.73
C CYS A 124 3.62 -51.87 5.93
N TYR A 125 4.64 -51.57 6.73
CA TYR A 125 5.05 -52.30 7.93
C TYR A 125 5.41 -53.77 7.71
N THR A 126 5.71 -54.16 6.47
CA THR A 126 6.17 -55.51 6.12
C THR A 126 7.69 -55.55 5.94
N GLU A 127 8.28 -56.73 6.08
CA GLU A 127 9.71 -56.95 5.85
C GLU A 127 10.08 -56.70 4.39
N ILE A 128 11.16 -55.95 4.18
CA ILE A 128 11.79 -55.73 2.90
C ILE A 128 12.71 -56.92 2.64
N GLY A 129 12.27 -57.82 1.77
CA GLY A 129 13.04 -58.99 1.34
C GLY A 129 14.20 -58.64 0.39
N TYR A 130 14.62 -59.61 -0.42
CA TYR A 130 15.69 -59.44 -1.40
C TYR A 130 15.18 -58.64 -2.63
N GLY A 131 15.59 -57.38 -2.77
CA GLY A 131 15.15 -56.51 -3.86
C GLY A 131 15.66 -55.07 -3.76
N ARG A 132 15.18 -54.19 -4.66
CA ARG A 132 15.46 -52.74 -4.60
C ARG A 132 14.65 -52.12 -3.46
N TYR A 133 15.31 -51.36 -2.60
CA TYR A 133 14.69 -50.64 -1.47
C TYR A 133 15.23 -49.21 -1.40
N LEU A 134 14.45 -48.31 -0.81
CA LEU A 134 14.84 -46.92 -0.57
C LEU A 134 15.19 -46.75 0.90
N ASN A 135 16.29 -46.05 1.19
CA ASN A 135 16.69 -45.65 2.53
C ASN A 135 16.72 -44.13 2.61
N CYS A 136 15.62 -43.55 3.10
CA CYS A 136 15.36 -42.11 3.14
C CYS A 136 14.55 -41.78 4.40
N LEU A 137 14.68 -40.55 4.93
CA LEU A 137 13.95 -40.13 6.15
C LEU A 137 14.23 -41.01 7.38
N ASN A 138 15.46 -41.52 7.51
CA ASN A 138 15.87 -42.48 8.56
C ASN A 138 15.01 -43.76 8.62
N ALA A 139 14.41 -44.17 7.49
CA ALA A 139 13.57 -45.35 7.40
C ALA A 139 13.78 -46.09 6.07
N PHE A 140 13.39 -47.36 6.05
CA PHE A 140 13.39 -48.17 4.84
C PHE A 140 12.01 -48.18 4.19
N TRP A 141 11.97 -48.16 2.86
CA TRP A 141 10.73 -48.15 2.09
C TRP A 141 10.81 -49.09 0.89
N HIS A 142 9.72 -49.79 0.60
CA HIS A 142 9.52 -50.32 -0.75
C HIS A 142 9.39 -49.16 -1.74
N PRO A 143 9.92 -49.27 -2.98
CA PRO A 143 9.78 -48.23 -3.99
C PRO A 143 8.32 -47.80 -4.22
N GLU A 144 7.39 -48.76 -4.16
CA GLU A 144 5.95 -48.49 -4.32
C GLU A 144 5.29 -47.89 -3.08
N CYS A 145 5.91 -48.03 -1.90
CA CYS A 145 5.38 -47.50 -0.64
C CYS A 145 5.87 -46.07 -0.34
N PHE A 146 6.95 -45.62 -0.98
CA PHE A 146 7.44 -44.25 -0.87
C PHE A 146 6.64 -43.33 -1.80
N ARG A 147 5.49 -42.83 -1.31
CA ARG A 147 4.51 -42.10 -2.12
C ARG A 147 4.41 -40.63 -1.74
N CYS A 148 4.26 -39.78 -2.75
CA CYS A 148 4.00 -38.36 -2.55
C CYS A 148 2.66 -38.16 -1.83
N ARG A 149 2.66 -37.42 -0.72
CA ARG A 149 1.45 -37.14 0.06
C ARG A 149 0.39 -36.35 -0.71
N ALA A 150 0.78 -35.56 -1.71
CA ALA A 150 -0.16 -34.75 -2.49
C ALA A 150 -0.88 -35.54 -3.60
N CYS A 151 -0.16 -36.40 -4.34
CA CYS A 151 -0.72 -37.10 -5.51
C CYS A 151 -0.83 -38.62 -5.33
N ASN A 152 -0.37 -39.17 -4.21
CA ASN A 152 -0.36 -40.59 -3.86
C ASN A 152 0.35 -41.53 -4.85
N LEU A 153 1.14 -40.96 -5.78
CA LEU A 153 1.99 -41.72 -6.70
C LEU A 153 3.37 -42.00 -6.06
N PRO A 154 4.01 -43.13 -6.40
CA PRO A 154 5.37 -43.44 -5.96
C PRO A 154 6.37 -42.37 -6.43
N ILE A 155 7.28 -41.95 -5.55
CA ILE A 155 8.36 -41.03 -5.90
C ILE A 155 9.55 -41.88 -6.35
N SER A 156 9.81 -41.88 -7.66
CA SER A 156 10.97 -42.54 -8.27
C SER A 156 12.14 -41.59 -8.51
N ASP A 157 11.93 -40.28 -8.31
CA ASP A 157 12.94 -39.25 -8.53
C ASP A 157 14.08 -39.36 -7.50
N TYR A 158 15.31 -39.09 -7.93
CA TYR A 158 16.48 -39.09 -7.05
C TYR A 158 16.40 -38.00 -5.97
N GLU A 159 15.73 -36.89 -6.28
CA GLU A 159 15.58 -35.75 -5.39
C GLU A 159 14.09 -35.49 -5.11
N PHE A 160 13.73 -35.38 -3.83
CA PHE A 160 12.35 -35.15 -3.37
C PHE A 160 12.31 -34.07 -2.30
N SER A 161 11.13 -33.54 -2.03
CA SER A 161 10.92 -32.51 -1.00
C SER A 161 10.12 -33.07 0.17
N THR A 162 10.37 -32.57 1.36
CA THR A 162 9.76 -33.08 2.59
C THR A 162 9.08 -31.96 3.35
N SER A 163 7.82 -32.16 3.75
CA SER A 163 7.14 -31.31 4.72
C SER A 163 6.90 -32.13 5.99
N GLY A 164 7.67 -31.85 7.05
CA GLY A 164 7.75 -32.73 8.22
C GLY A 164 8.23 -34.13 7.82
N ASN A 165 7.45 -35.16 8.17
CA ASN A 165 7.75 -36.57 7.86
C ASN A 165 7.12 -37.07 6.55
N TYR A 166 6.50 -36.19 5.77
CA TYR A 166 5.80 -36.59 4.54
C TYR A 166 6.63 -36.24 3.30
N PRO A 167 6.90 -37.21 2.42
CA PRO A 167 7.60 -36.96 1.17
C PRO A 167 6.64 -36.44 0.10
N TYR A 168 7.15 -35.58 -0.78
CA TYR A 168 6.45 -34.96 -1.90
C TYR A 168 7.37 -34.98 -3.13
N HIS A 169 6.80 -35.10 -4.34
CA HIS A 169 7.53 -34.73 -5.56
C HIS A 169 7.96 -33.26 -5.46
N LYS A 170 9.11 -32.90 -6.05
CA LYS A 170 9.54 -31.49 -6.14
C LYS A 170 8.47 -30.59 -6.74
N SER A 171 7.83 -31.06 -7.81
CA SER A 171 6.71 -30.36 -8.47
C SER A 171 5.48 -30.24 -7.57
N CYS A 172 5.06 -31.32 -6.91
CA CYS A 172 3.92 -31.29 -5.99
C CYS A 172 4.16 -30.42 -4.76
N TYR A 173 5.39 -30.42 -4.23
CA TYR A 173 5.78 -29.55 -3.14
C TYR A 173 5.77 -28.09 -3.58
N LYS A 174 6.30 -27.79 -4.77
CA LYS A 174 6.25 -26.45 -5.36
C LYS A 174 4.80 -25.98 -5.55
N GLU A 175 3.93 -26.80 -6.12
CA GLU A 175 2.51 -26.46 -6.30
C GLU A 175 1.78 -26.14 -4.98
N SER A 176 2.14 -26.82 -3.89
CA SER A 176 1.45 -26.67 -2.61
C SER A 176 2.02 -25.59 -1.69
N TYR A 177 3.34 -25.39 -1.70
CA TYR A 177 4.01 -24.50 -0.74
C TYR A 177 4.65 -23.27 -1.37
N HIS A 178 4.86 -23.26 -2.69
CA HIS A 178 5.51 -22.13 -3.34
C HIS A 178 4.47 -21.03 -3.63
N PRO A 179 4.68 -19.80 -3.13
CA PRO A 179 3.74 -18.72 -3.34
C PRO A 179 3.65 -18.37 -4.83
N LYS A 180 2.42 -18.09 -5.27
CA LYS A 180 2.12 -17.55 -6.60
C LYS A 180 1.94 -16.03 -6.46
N CYS A 181 2.39 -15.30 -7.47
CA CYS A 181 2.23 -13.85 -7.57
C CYS A 181 0.77 -13.52 -7.91
N ASP A 182 0.12 -12.65 -7.15
CA ASP A 182 -1.26 -12.24 -7.42
C ASP A 182 -1.37 -11.38 -8.69
N VAL A 183 -0.26 -10.81 -9.16
CA VAL A 183 -0.19 -9.95 -10.35
C VAL A 183 0.02 -10.78 -11.62
N CYS A 184 1.14 -11.51 -11.72
CA CYS A 184 1.48 -12.30 -12.91
C CYS A 184 1.00 -13.75 -12.87
N LYS A 185 0.42 -14.22 -11.76
CA LYS A 185 -0.07 -15.60 -11.56
C LYS A 185 0.98 -16.72 -11.63
N HIS A 186 2.25 -16.37 -11.84
CA HIS A 186 3.36 -17.31 -11.82
C HIS A 186 3.91 -17.52 -10.41
N PHE A 187 4.63 -18.63 -10.20
CA PHE A 187 5.41 -18.86 -8.99
C PHE A 187 6.46 -17.77 -8.80
N ILE A 188 6.54 -17.20 -7.59
CA ILE A 188 7.45 -16.08 -7.30
C ILE A 188 8.91 -16.57 -7.32
N PRO A 189 9.77 -16.07 -8.23
CA PRO A 189 11.11 -16.62 -8.41
C PRO A 189 11.95 -16.54 -7.12
N THR A 190 12.82 -17.52 -6.93
CA THR A 190 13.85 -17.48 -5.88
C THR A 190 14.96 -16.51 -6.26
N ASN A 191 15.47 -15.77 -5.29
CA ASN A 191 16.64 -14.91 -5.46
C ASN A 191 17.92 -15.76 -5.69
N PRO A 192 19.07 -15.14 -6.01
CA PRO A 192 20.33 -15.87 -6.23
C PRO A 192 20.79 -16.72 -5.02
N ALA A 193 20.33 -16.39 -3.80
CA ALA A 193 20.60 -17.16 -2.59
C ALA A 193 19.64 -18.37 -2.40
N GLY A 194 18.74 -18.64 -3.35
CA GLY A 194 17.77 -19.73 -3.29
C GLY A 194 16.57 -19.46 -2.38
N LEU A 195 16.41 -18.24 -1.87
CA LEU A 195 15.31 -17.84 -0.99
C LEU A 195 14.17 -17.19 -1.79
N ILE A 196 12.94 -17.44 -1.38
CA ILE A 196 11.75 -16.83 -1.99
C ILE A 196 11.52 -15.47 -1.35
N GLU A 197 11.80 -14.40 -2.08
CA GLU A 197 11.48 -13.02 -1.66
C GLU A 197 10.26 -12.51 -2.43
N TYR A 198 9.26 -12.03 -1.70
CA TYR A 198 8.08 -11.39 -2.28
C TYR A 198 7.76 -10.09 -1.55
N ARG A 199 7.12 -9.18 -2.28
CA ARG A 199 6.54 -7.96 -1.70
C ARG A 199 5.06 -8.21 -1.44
N ALA A 200 4.50 -7.48 -0.49
CA ALA A 200 3.09 -7.55 -0.19
C ALA A 200 2.51 -6.18 0.08
N HIS A 201 1.30 -5.93 -0.42
CA HIS A 201 0.58 -4.72 -0.04
C HIS A 201 0.31 -4.73 1.48
N PRO A 202 0.69 -3.68 2.25
CA PRO A 202 0.61 -3.69 3.72
C PRO A 202 -0.78 -4.02 4.28
N PHE A 203 -1.84 -3.49 3.67
CA PHE A 203 -3.22 -3.76 4.07
C PHE A 203 -3.89 -4.96 3.37
N TRP A 204 -3.84 -5.03 2.03
CA TRP A 204 -4.55 -6.08 1.28
C TRP A 204 -3.86 -7.44 1.33
N ILE A 205 -2.58 -7.48 1.72
CA ILE A 205 -1.73 -8.68 1.72
C ILE A 205 -1.66 -9.32 0.32
N GLN A 206 -1.84 -8.51 -0.73
CA GLN A 206 -1.64 -8.93 -2.12
C GLN A 206 -0.15 -9.22 -2.31
N LYS A 207 0.22 -10.48 -2.56
CA LYS A 207 1.61 -10.91 -2.71
C LYS A 207 2.03 -10.79 -4.16
N TYR A 208 3.17 -10.16 -4.42
CA TYR A 208 3.64 -9.95 -5.79
C TYR A 208 5.16 -10.05 -5.91
N CYS A 209 5.62 -10.32 -7.13
CA CYS A 209 7.04 -10.37 -7.47
C CYS A 209 7.69 -8.99 -7.26
N PRO A 210 8.89 -8.89 -6.66
CA PRO A 210 9.59 -7.61 -6.48
C PRO A 210 9.80 -6.81 -7.78
N THR A 211 9.86 -7.49 -8.93
CA THR A 211 9.98 -6.86 -10.26
C THR A 211 8.83 -5.90 -10.57
N HIS A 212 7.63 -6.15 -10.04
CA HIS A 212 6.47 -5.29 -10.27
C HIS A 212 6.60 -3.91 -9.63
N GLU A 213 7.57 -3.68 -8.75
CA GLU A 213 7.86 -2.34 -8.22
C GLU A 213 8.52 -1.42 -9.24
N HIS A 214 9.13 -1.99 -10.29
CA HIS A 214 9.94 -1.25 -11.25
C HIS A 214 9.52 -1.44 -12.72
N ASP A 215 8.66 -2.42 -13.01
CA ASP A 215 8.24 -2.72 -14.39
C ASP A 215 7.09 -1.83 -14.93
N GLY A 216 6.61 -0.87 -14.12
CA GLY A 216 5.51 0.01 -14.48
C GLY A 216 4.12 -0.60 -14.30
N THR A 217 3.99 -1.72 -13.57
CA THR A 217 2.70 -2.30 -13.21
C THR A 217 1.84 -1.26 -12.50
N THR A 218 0.71 -0.94 -13.10
CA THR A 218 -0.18 0.11 -12.61
C THR A 218 -0.91 -0.32 -11.34
N ARG A 219 -1.09 0.64 -10.44
CA ARG A 219 -1.88 0.48 -9.22
C ARG A 219 -3.25 1.14 -9.37
N CYS A 220 -4.23 0.60 -8.67
CA CYS A 220 -5.53 1.23 -8.54
C CYS A 220 -5.37 2.53 -7.76
N CYS A 221 -5.85 3.66 -8.31
CA CYS A 221 -5.76 4.96 -7.65
C CYS A 221 -6.56 5.07 -6.35
N SER A 222 -7.44 4.10 -6.05
CA SER A 222 -8.25 4.09 -4.83
C SER A 222 -7.80 3.05 -3.82
N CYS A 223 -7.60 1.79 -4.20
CA CYS A 223 -7.21 0.73 -3.26
C CYS A 223 -5.72 0.36 -3.30
N GLU A 224 -4.93 0.98 -4.19
CA GLU A 224 -3.47 0.80 -4.32
C GLU A 224 -2.98 -0.62 -4.66
N ARG A 225 -3.91 -1.57 -4.84
CA ARG A 225 -3.64 -2.89 -5.41
C ARG A 225 -3.07 -2.77 -6.80
N MET A 226 -2.15 -3.66 -7.13
CA MET A 226 -1.58 -3.78 -8.47
C MET A 226 -2.55 -4.47 -9.42
N GLU A 227 -2.52 -4.04 -10.68
CA GLU A 227 -3.26 -4.65 -11.79
C GLU A 227 -2.73 -6.05 -12.08
N SER A 228 -3.55 -7.07 -11.82
CA SER A 228 -3.22 -8.44 -12.21
C SER A 228 -3.50 -8.66 -13.68
N GLN A 229 -2.73 -9.56 -14.32
CA GLN A 229 -2.87 -9.87 -15.74
C GLN A 229 -4.27 -10.33 -16.18
N GLU A 230 -5.08 -10.85 -15.25
CA GLU A 230 -6.42 -11.38 -15.53
C GLU A 230 -7.56 -10.42 -15.15
N ALA A 231 -7.30 -9.45 -14.27
CA ALA A 231 -8.34 -8.56 -13.75
C ALA A 231 -8.33 -7.26 -14.53
N GLY A 232 -9.48 -6.90 -15.12
CA GLY A 232 -9.63 -5.64 -15.85
C GLY A 232 -9.46 -4.43 -14.94
N TYR A 233 -8.76 -3.41 -15.44
CA TYR A 233 -8.77 -2.06 -14.87
C TYR A 233 -9.36 -1.11 -15.91
N ILE A 234 -10.02 -0.07 -15.44
CA ILE A 234 -10.56 0.99 -16.31
C ILE A 234 -9.66 2.22 -16.17
N ALA A 235 -9.24 2.75 -17.30
CA ALA A 235 -8.57 4.05 -17.36
C ALA A 235 -9.62 5.18 -17.30
N LEU A 236 -9.41 6.12 -16.38
CA LEU A 236 -10.15 7.37 -16.30
C LEU A 236 -9.59 8.37 -17.32
N LYS A 237 -10.40 9.37 -17.69
CA LYS A 237 -10.00 10.43 -18.65
C LYS A 237 -8.70 11.15 -18.27
N ASP A 238 -8.42 11.27 -16.98
CA ASP A 238 -7.21 11.90 -16.46
C ASP A 238 -5.98 10.96 -16.39
N GLY A 239 -6.08 9.74 -16.94
CA GLY A 239 -5.01 8.76 -17.00
C GLY A 239 -4.85 7.88 -15.75
N ARG A 240 -5.61 8.11 -14.67
CA ARG A 240 -5.62 7.20 -13.51
C ARG A 240 -6.31 5.89 -13.88
N LYS A 241 -5.95 4.80 -13.18
CA LYS A 241 -6.61 3.51 -13.34
C LYS A 241 -7.39 3.10 -12.09
N LEU A 242 -8.53 2.45 -12.29
CA LEU A 242 -9.42 1.95 -11.25
C LEU A 242 -9.69 0.46 -11.45
N CYS A 243 -9.59 -0.34 -10.38
CA CYS A 243 -10.01 -1.74 -10.46
C CYS A 243 -11.54 -1.84 -10.47
N LEU A 244 -12.08 -2.93 -11.02
CA LEU A 244 -13.54 -3.13 -11.13
C LEU A 244 -14.24 -3.08 -9.77
N GLU A 245 -13.64 -3.64 -8.72
CA GLU A 245 -14.23 -3.61 -7.38
C GLU A 245 -14.35 -2.19 -6.80
N CYS A 246 -13.41 -1.28 -7.12
CA CYS A 246 -13.51 0.12 -6.72
C CYS A 246 -14.47 0.89 -7.62
N LEU A 247 -14.56 0.52 -8.90
CA LEU A 247 -15.48 1.12 -9.87
C LEU A 247 -16.94 0.92 -9.46
N ASP A 248 -17.30 -0.22 -8.87
CA ASP A 248 -18.67 -0.53 -8.44
C ASP A 248 -19.29 0.53 -7.50
N SER A 249 -18.45 1.30 -6.80
CA SER A 249 -18.88 2.37 -5.89
C SER A 249 -18.34 3.75 -6.29
N ALA A 250 -17.70 3.88 -7.44
CA ALA A 250 -17.10 5.14 -7.88
C ALA A 250 -18.16 6.16 -8.28
N ILE A 251 -17.94 7.42 -7.90
CA ILE A 251 -18.81 8.54 -8.27
C ILE A 251 -18.15 9.27 -9.46
N MET A 252 -18.84 9.27 -10.60
CA MET A 252 -18.25 9.74 -11.86
C MET A 252 -18.61 11.19 -12.18
N ASP A 253 -19.72 11.68 -11.64
CA ASP A 253 -20.19 13.05 -11.86
C ASP A 253 -20.78 13.72 -10.62
N THR A 254 -20.92 15.04 -10.70
CA THR A 254 -21.40 15.89 -9.61
C THR A 254 -22.85 15.60 -9.18
N ASN A 255 -23.70 15.11 -10.08
CA ASN A 255 -25.09 14.81 -9.76
C ASN A 255 -25.20 13.53 -8.94
N GLU A 256 -24.41 12.51 -9.29
CA GLU A 256 -24.27 11.28 -8.51
C GLU A 256 -23.74 11.53 -7.08
N CYS A 257 -22.99 12.63 -6.88
CA CYS A 257 -22.45 13.00 -5.58
C CYS A 257 -23.48 13.66 -4.65
N GLN A 258 -24.62 14.16 -5.16
CA GLN A 258 -25.59 14.91 -4.34
C GLN A 258 -26.17 14.13 -3.14
N PRO A 259 -26.53 12.83 -3.26
CA PRO A 259 -26.98 12.05 -2.11
C PRO A 259 -25.91 11.95 -1.02
N LEU A 260 -24.65 11.77 -1.41
CA LEU A 260 -23.53 11.70 -0.48
C LEU A 260 -23.28 13.05 0.21
N HIS A 261 -23.38 14.15 -0.53
CA HIS A 261 -23.29 15.49 0.04
C HIS A 261 -24.39 15.74 1.09
N ALA A 262 -25.63 15.35 0.80
CA ALA A 262 -26.73 15.45 1.76
C ALA A 262 -26.52 14.56 3.00
N ASP A 263 -25.96 13.36 2.82
CA ASP A 263 -25.61 12.48 3.94
C ASP A 263 -24.56 13.09 4.85
N ILE A 264 -23.54 13.75 4.30
CA ILE A 264 -22.49 14.41 5.08
C ILE A 264 -23.03 15.69 5.76
N GLN A 265 -23.91 16.45 5.10
CA GLN A 265 -24.60 17.56 5.75
C GLN A 265 -25.36 17.09 7.00
N ARG A 266 -26.10 15.97 6.91
CA ARG A 266 -26.78 15.38 8.09
C ARG A 266 -25.80 14.89 9.15
N PHE A 267 -24.64 14.36 8.76
CA PHE A 267 -23.58 14.00 9.70
C PHE A 267 -23.10 15.23 10.48
N TYR A 268 -22.80 16.34 9.80
CA TYR A 268 -22.43 17.61 10.45
C TYR A 268 -23.54 18.17 11.34
N GLU A 269 -24.81 18.07 10.93
CA GLU A 269 -25.95 18.44 11.76
C GLU A 269 -26.04 17.57 13.03
N SER A 270 -25.77 16.26 12.93
CA SER A 270 -25.76 15.34 14.08
C SER A 270 -24.66 15.69 15.10
N LEU A 271 -23.58 16.32 14.64
CA LEU A 271 -22.50 16.83 15.49
C LEU A 271 -22.79 18.24 16.05
N ASN A 272 -23.97 18.80 15.78
CA ASN A 272 -24.34 20.19 16.09
C ASN A 272 -23.43 21.23 15.40
N MET A 273 -22.98 20.92 14.19
CA MET A 273 -22.06 21.72 13.38
C MET A 273 -22.69 22.12 12.05
N LYS A 274 -23.91 22.67 12.09
CA LYS A 274 -24.63 23.07 10.89
C LYS A 274 -23.87 24.16 10.10
N LEU A 275 -23.81 23.97 8.78
CA LEU A 275 -23.32 24.95 7.82
C LEU A 275 -24.49 25.81 7.34
N ASP A 276 -24.44 27.11 7.62
CA ASP A 276 -25.51 28.06 7.28
C ASP A 276 -25.48 28.46 5.80
N GLN A 277 -24.32 28.31 5.15
CA GLN A 277 -24.12 28.59 3.73
C GLN A 277 -24.31 27.33 2.88
N GLN A 278 -25.04 27.44 1.76
CA GLN A 278 -25.03 26.43 0.72
C GLN A 278 -23.73 26.55 -0.08
N ILE A 279 -22.87 25.54 0.04
CA ILE A 279 -21.57 25.49 -0.64
C ILE A 279 -21.71 24.59 -1.88
N PRO A 280 -21.44 25.09 -3.08
CA PRO A 280 -21.39 24.28 -4.29
C PRO A 280 -20.32 23.18 -4.19
N LEU A 281 -20.69 21.95 -4.55
CA LEU A 281 -19.79 20.81 -4.67
C LEU A 281 -19.58 20.47 -6.15
N LEU A 282 -18.33 20.32 -6.59
CA LEU A 282 -18.01 19.97 -7.97
C LEU A 282 -17.00 18.83 -8.01
N LEU A 283 -17.29 17.79 -8.81
CA LEU A 283 -16.30 16.79 -9.17
C LEU A 283 -15.49 17.29 -10.38
N VAL A 284 -14.17 17.23 -10.26
CA VAL A 284 -13.23 17.79 -11.25
C VAL A 284 -12.12 16.81 -11.58
N GLU A 285 -11.52 16.99 -12.76
CA GLU A 285 -10.32 16.25 -13.16
C GLU A 285 -9.08 16.76 -12.41
N ARG A 286 -8.05 15.92 -12.32
CA ARG A 286 -6.78 16.24 -11.63
C ARG A 286 -6.15 17.54 -12.10
N GLN A 287 -6.23 17.84 -13.39
CA GLN A 287 -5.68 19.08 -13.96
C GLN A 287 -6.37 20.32 -13.39
N ALA A 288 -7.71 20.33 -13.34
CA ALA A 288 -8.48 21.44 -12.79
C ALA A 288 -8.25 21.64 -11.29
N LEU A 289 -8.02 20.54 -10.54
CA LEU A 289 -7.70 20.61 -9.11
C LEU A 289 -6.30 21.18 -8.86
N ASN A 290 -5.31 20.82 -9.70
CA ASN A 290 -3.96 21.38 -9.63
C ASN A 290 -3.96 22.88 -9.96
N GLU A 291 -4.68 23.31 -11.00
CA GLU A 291 -4.84 24.72 -11.36
C GLU A 291 -5.54 25.52 -10.26
N ALA A 292 -6.55 24.93 -9.61
CA ALA A 292 -7.26 25.53 -8.48
C ALA A 292 -6.33 25.79 -7.29
N ARG A 293 -5.46 24.82 -7.01
CA ARG A 293 -4.48 24.88 -5.92
C ARG A 293 -3.45 25.99 -6.16
N GLU A 294 -2.93 26.13 -7.38
CA GLU A 294 -1.99 27.21 -7.75
C GLU A 294 -2.61 28.61 -7.63
N GLY A 295 -3.93 28.73 -7.81
CA GLY A 295 -4.67 29.97 -7.66
C GLY A 295 -4.93 30.39 -6.21
N GLU A 296 -4.79 29.49 -5.24
CA GLU A 296 -5.01 29.79 -3.82
C GLU A 296 -3.72 30.35 -3.20
N LYS A 297 -3.69 31.68 -2.96
CA LYS A 297 -2.50 32.40 -2.44
C LYS A 297 -2.03 31.96 -1.04
N ASN A 298 -2.78 31.09 -0.36
CA ASN A 298 -2.55 30.67 1.02
C ASN A 298 -2.38 29.14 1.18
N GLY A 299 -2.35 28.35 0.09
CA GLY A 299 -2.31 26.88 0.16
C GLY A 299 -0.92 26.30 -0.11
N HIS A 300 -0.08 26.16 0.91
CA HIS A 300 1.14 25.33 0.82
C HIS A 300 0.86 23.92 1.34
N TYR A 301 0.28 23.08 0.48
CA TYR A 301 0.01 21.67 0.75
C TYR A 301 0.97 20.79 -0.05
N HIS A 302 1.81 20.03 0.63
CA HIS A 302 2.67 19.01 0.01
C HIS A 302 2.14 17.60 0.34
N MET A 303 1.08 17.18 -0.34
CA MET A 303 0.75 15.76 -0.53
C MET A 303 1.05 15.36 -1.98
N PRO A 304 1.48 14.11 -2.24
CA PRO A 304 1.77 13.64 -3.61
C PRO A 304 0.57 13.76 -4.57
N GLU A 305 -0.68 13.73 -4.06
CA GLU A 305 -1.88 13.99 -4.86
C GLU A 305 -2.97 14.65 -3.99
N THR A 306 -3.24 15.94 -4.20
CA THR A 306 -4.41 16.62 -3.64
C THR A 306 -5.67 15.99 -4.26
N ARG A 307 -6.62 15.51 -3.45
CA ARG A 307 -7.86 14.84 -3.92
C ARG A 307 -9.14 15.64 -3.62
N GLY A 308 -9.04 16.67 -2.79
CA GLY A 308 -10.10 17.64 -2.46
C GLY A 308 -9.51 19.03 -2.26
N LEU A 309 -10.33 20.07 -2.46
CA LEU A 309 -9.95 21.46 -2.19
C LEU A 309 -11.16 22.30 -1.81
N CYS A 310 -11.09 22.93 -0.64
CA CYS A 310 -12.04 23.95 -0.21
C CYS A 310 -11.59 25.36 -0.65
N LEU A 311 -12.38 26.01 -1.51
CA LEU A 311 -12.10 27.36 -2.00
C LEU A 311 -12.82 28.42 -1.15
N SER A 312 -12.17 29.55 -0.90
CA SER A 312 -12.78 30.67 -0.18
C SER A 312 -12.34 32.03 -0.74
N GLU A 313 -13.18 33.04 -0.56
CA GLU A 313 -12.89 34.43 -0.89
C GLU A 313 -12.91 35.29 0.38
N GLU A 314 -11.82 36.03 0.62
CA GLU A 314 -11.75 37.00 1.71
C GLU A 314 -12.12 38.40 1.20
N LEU A 315 -13.27 38.92 1.66
CA LEU A 315 -13.66 40.31 1.43
C LEU A 315 -13.31 41.14 2.66
N SER A 316 -12.20 41.88 2.59
CA SER A 316 -11.84 42.90 3.57
C SER A 316 -12.59 44.20 3.27
N THR A 317 -13.73 44.45 3.93
CA THR A 317 -14.46 45.71 3.80
C THR A 317 -13.86 46.77 4.74
N PHE A 318 -13.16 47.76 4.18
CA PHE A 318 -12.69 48.94 4.92
C PHE A 318 -13.77 50.02 4.90
N SER A 319 -14.59 50.14 5.95
CA SER A 319 -15.54 51.26 6.05
C SER A 319 -14.87 52.48 6.71
N ARG A 320 -14.50 53.50 5.92
CA ARG A 320 -14.14 54.82 6.45
C ARG A 320 -15.42 55.60 6.75
N ARG A 321 -15.78 55.77 8.03
CA ARG A 321 -16.80 56.74 8.45
C ARG A 321 -16.14 58.11 8.63
N PRO A 322 -16.44 59.15 7.82
CA PRO A 322 -16.04 60.50 8.18
C PRO A 322 -16.96 61.01 9.30
N ARG A 323 -16.40 61.32 10.48
CA ARG A 323 -17.12 62.15 11.46
C ARG A 323 -16.89 63.61 11.09
N LEU A 324 -17.96 64.31 10.71
CA LEU A 324 -17.96 65.76 10.57
C LEU A 324 -18.11 66.37 11.98
N GLY A 325 -16.98 66.71 12.60
CA GLY A 325 -16.94 67.45 13.85
C GLY A 325 -16.73 68.94 13.57
N THR A 326 -17.71 69.77 13.94
CA THR A 326 -17.61 71.22 13.83
C THR A 326 -16.59 71.77 14.83
N ARG A 327 -15.65 72.58 14.30
CA ARG A 327 -14.92 73.70 14.95
C ARG A 327 -13.39 73.53 15.15
N ASN A 328 -12.68 74.27 14.30
CA ASN A 328 -11.37 74.94 14.41
C ASN A 328 -10.04 74.16 14.53
N ARG A 329 -9.25 74.30 13.44
CA ARG A 329 -7.78 74.41 13.33
C ARG A 329 -6.92 73.33 13.99
N THR A 330 -6.79 72.20 13.28
CA THR A 330 -5.54 71.55 12.80
C THR A 330 -5.95 70.17 12.26
N MET A 331 -5.68 69.90 10.99
CA MET A 331 -5.98 68.59 10.40
C MET A 331 -4.97 67.57 10.91
N ASP A 332 -5.37 66.78 11.90
CA ASP A 332 -4.66 65.55 12.26
C ASP A 332 -5.62 64.38 12.04
N MET A 333 -5.44 63.67 10.91
CA MET A 333 -6.19 62.47 10.56
C MET A 333 -5.71 61.31 11.43
N ARG A 334 -6.17 61.23 12.68
CA ARG A 334 -6.06 59.97 13.43
C ARG A 334 -7.10 58.98 12.93
N ALA A 335 -6.68 58.13 11.99
CA ALA A 335 -7.36 56.88 11.71
C ALA A 335 -7.26 55.98 12.95
N GLN A 336 -8.37 55.79 13.65
CA GLN A 336 -8.46 54.76 14.68
C GLN A 336 -8.33 53.40 13.97
N PRO A 337 -7.46 52.47 14.44
CA PRO A 337 -7.37 51.14 13.85
C PRO A 337 -8.66 50.37 14.17
N TYR A 338 -9.64 50.47 13.28
CA TYR A 338 -10.81 49.62 13.30
C TYR A 338 -10.39 48.26 12.72
N ARG A 339 -10.53 47.19 13.49
CA ARG A 339 -10.26 45.82 13.02
C ARG A 339 -11.13 45.58 11.77
N PRO A 340 -10.54 45.27 10.61
CA PRO A 340 -11.32 44.94 9.42
C PRO A 340 -12.25 43.76 9.73
N THR A 341 -13.55 43.94 9.54
CA THR A 341 -14.49 42.82 9.53
C THR A 341 -14.27 42.09 8.21
N THR A 342 -13.29 41.20 8.14
CA THR A 342 -13.14 40.30 7.00
C THR A 342 -14.24 39.25 7.07
N ARG A 343 -15.12 39.24 6.07
CA ARG A 343 -16.07 38.15 5.86
C ARG A 343 -15.39 37.17 4.90
N CYS A 344 -15.26 35.93 5.35
CA CYS A 344 -14.75 34.83 4.53
C CYS A 344 -15.97 34.00 4.11
N ASP A 345 -16.29 34.03 2.83
CA ASP A 345 -17.35 33.19 2.27
C ASP A 345 -16.68 32.02 1.52
N VAL A 346 -17.16 30.80 1.74
CA VAL A 346 -16.63 29.59 1.08
C VAL A 346 -17.25 29.51 -0.31
N THR A 347 -16.47 29.50 -1.38
CA THR A 347 -16.99 29.62 -2.74
C THR A 347 -17.41 28.29 -3.35
N ALA A 348 -16.62 27.22 -3.13
CA ALA A 348 -16.92 25.87 -3.60
C ALA A 348 -16.04 24.84 -2.89
N ILE A 349 -16.49 23.58 -2.90
CA ILE A 349 -15.65 22.41 -2.60
C ILE A 349 -15.44 21.65 -3.91
N LEU A 350 -14.17 21.41 -4.24
CA LEU A 350 -13.77 20.60 -5.40
C LEU A 350 -13.30 19.24 -4.92
N ILE A 351 -13.70 18.16 -5.59
CA ILE A 351 -13.22 16.80 -5.30
C ILE A 351 -12.84 16.11 -6.62
N LEU A 352 -11.77 15.32 -6.58
CA LEU A 352 -11.35 14.52 -7.73
C LEU A 352 -12.43 13.50 -8.10
N TYR A 353 -12.87 13.49 -9.37
CA TYR A 353 -13.88 12.55 -9.86
C TYR A 353 -13.38 11.09 -9.90
N GLY A 354 -14.29 10.12 -10.02
CA GLY A 354 -13.94 8.71 -10.21
C GLY A 354 -13.33 8.06 -8.97
N LEU A 355 -13.65 8.56 -7.78
CA LEU A 355 -13.27 7.96 -6.50
C LEU A 355 -14.46 7.17 -5.90
N PRO A 356 -14.21 6.04 -5.22
CA PRO A 356 -15.21 5.28 -4.48
C PRO A 356 -15.98 6.14 -3.49
N ARG A 357 -17.27 5.85 -3.31
CA ARG A 357 -18.20 6.60 -2.45
C ARG A 357 -17.64 6.90 -1.05
N LEU A 358 -17.01 5.91 -0.40
CA LEU A 358 -16.40 6.10 0.92
C LEU A 358 -15.18 7.01 0.89
N LEU A 359 -14.35 6.93 -0.15
CA LEU A 359 -13.21 7.83 -0.30
C LEU A 359 -13.68 9.26 -0.56
N THR A 360 -14.58 9.44 -1.53
CA THR A 360 -15.21 10.73 -1.85
C THR A 360 -15.85 11.34 -0.62
N GLY A 361 -16.55 10.53 0.18
CA GLY A 361 -17.23 11.01 1.38
C GLY A 361 -16.28 11.40 2.50
N SER A 362 -15.18 10.65 2.68
CA SER A 362 -14.13 11.01 3.65
C SER A 362 -13.44 12.34 3.28
N ILE A 363 -13.13 12.53 1.99
CA ILE A 363 -12.58 13.79 1.47
C ILE A 363 -13.59 14.92 1.65
N LEU A 364 -14.85 14.71 1.29
CA LEU A 364 -15.87 15.74 1.45
C LEU A 364 -16.08 16.11 2.93
N ALA A 365 -16.09 15.14 3.83
CA ALA A 365 -16.14 15.40 5.26
C ALA A 365 -14.93 16.21 5.75
N HIS A 366 -13.73 15.93 5.22
CA HIS A 366 -12.52 16.71 5.47
C HIS A 366 -12.65 18.17 4.97
N GLU A 367 -13.01 18.37 3.70
CA GLU A 367 -13.14 19.71 3.10
C GLU A 367 -14.27 20.54 3.74
N MET A 368 -15.36 19.88 4.13
CA MET A 368 -16.45 20.52 4.87
C MET A 368 -15.99 21.02 6.25
N MET A 369 -14.97 20.40 6.86
CA MET A 369 -14.42 20.88 8.12
C MET A 369 -13.64 22.18 7.91
N HIS A 370 -12.82 22.27 6.86
CA HIS A 370 -12.19 23.54 6.46
C HIS A 370 -13.24 24.63 6.23
N ALA A 371 -14.31 24.31 5.49
CA ALA A 371 -15.39 25.25 5.25
C ALA A 371 -16.05 25.71 6.57
N TRP A 372 -16.32 24.79 7.49
CA TRP A 372 -16.93 25.10 8.78
C TRP A 372 -16.03 25.98 9.65
N LEU A 373 -14.72 25.68 9.72
CA LEU A 373 -13.74 26.48 10.46
C LEU A 373 -13.70 27.93 9.94
N ARG A 374 -13.61 28.09 8.62
CA ARG A 374 -13.60 29.41 7.97
C ARG A 374 -14.87 30.21 8.25
N LEU A 375 -16.05 29.58 8.11
CA LEU A 375 -17.35 30.23 8.35
C LEU A 375 -17.60 30.60 9.82
N LYS A 376 -17.08 29.81 10.77
CA LYS A 376 -17.16 30.14 12.21
C LYS A 376 -16.05 31.10 12.67
N GLY A 377 -15.18 31.52 11.76
CA GLY A 377 -14.16 32.53 12.00
C GLY A 377 -12.95 32.04 12.79
N TYR A 378 -12.61 30.75 12.68
CA TYR A 378 -11.30 30.25 13.10
C TYR A 378 -10.27 30.86 12.15
N ARG A 379 -9.30 31.61 12.69
CA ARG A 379 -8.27 32.30 11.90
C ARG A 379 -6.91 31.85 12.39
N THR A 380 -5.97 31.74 11.44
CA THR A 380 -4.55 31.53 11.70
C THR A 380 -4.28 30.33 12.61
N LEU A 381 -4.85 29.17 12.26
CA LEU A 381 -4.46 27.91 12.88
C LEU A 381 -3.14 27.44 12.28
N SER A 382 -2.32 26.74 13.07
CA SER A 382 -1.19 26.02 12.51
C SER A 382 -1.69 24.85 11.67
N GLN A 383 -0.94 24.48 10.63
CA GLN A 383 -1.37 23.45 9.67
C GLN A 383 -1.65 22.11 10.35
N ASP A 384 -0.84 21.71 11.33
CA ASP A 384 -1.04 20.48 12.10
C ASP A 384 -2.36 20.46 12.89
N VAL A 385 -2.83 21.62 13.36
CA VAL A 385 -4.10 21.73 14.09
C VAL A 385 -5.28 21.75 13.13
N GLU A 386 -5.19 22.54 12.05
CA GLU A 386 -6.24 22.62 11.04
C GLU A 386 -6.43 21.28 10.31
N GLU A 387 -5.36 20.74 9.72
CA GLU A 387 -5.39 19.44 9.04
C GLU A 387 -5.73 18.31 10.00
N GLY A 388 -5.19 18.36 11.23
CA GLY A 388 -5.44 17.36 12.24
C GLY A 388 -6.92 17.23 12.59
N ILE A 389 -7.62 18.35 12.84
CA ILE A 389 -9.05 18.29 13.14
C ILE A 389 -9.88 17.93 11.91
N CYS A 390 -9.49 18.37 10.70
CA CYS A 390 -10.13 17.96 9.46
C CYS A 390 -10.03 16.44 9.23
N GLN A 391 -8.87 15.83 9.50
CA GLN A 391 -8.68 14.38 9.46
C GLN A 391 -9.52 13.64 10.50
N VAL A 392 -9.69 14.21 11.70
CA VAL A 392 -10.58 13.62 12.72
C VAL A 392 -12.03 13.55 12.23
N LEU A 393 -12.55 14.60 11.59
CA LEU A 393 -13.92 14.58 11.06
C LEU A 393 -14.08 13.59 9.91
N SER A 394 -13.08 13.48 9.03
CA SER A 394 -13.02 12.45 7.97
C SER A 394 -13.09 11.03 8.56
N HIS A 395 -12.26 10.76 9.57
CA HIS A 395 -12.20 9.48 10.28
C HIS A 395 -13.51 9.15 11.01
N MET A 396 -14.07 10.11 11.75
CA MET A 396 -15.36 9.95 12.45
C MET A 396 -16.49 9.62 11.48
N TRP A 397 -16.51 10.26 10.30
CA TRP A 397 -17.51 9.95 9.27
C TRP A 397 -17.35 8.51 8.75
N LEU A 398 -16.13 8.09 8.39
CA LEU A 398 -15.84 6.71 7.98
C LEU A 398 -16.26 5.69 9.05
N GLU A 399 -15.97 5.97 10.31
CA GLU A 399 -16.35 5.11 11.43
C GLU A 399 -17.87 4.99 11.59
N SER A 400 -18.61 6.09 11.42
CA SER A 400 -20.07 6.08 11.47
C SER A 400 -20.67 5.24 10.33
N GLU A 401 -20.07 5.29 9.16
CA GLU A 401 -20.47 4.55 7.97
C GLU A 401 -20.19 3.05 8.10
N LEU A 402 -19.07 2.67 8.70
CA LEU A 402 -18.71 1.27 8.97
C LEU A 402 -19.53 0.67 10.12
N SER A 403 -19.82 1.46 11.15
CA SER A 403 -20.62 1.02 12.31
C SER A 403 -22.09 0.79 11.94
N SER A 404 -22.66 1.67 11.12
CA SER A 404 -24.04 1.55 10.64
C SER A 404 -24.30 0.28 9.81
N ALA A 405 -23.25 -0.34 9.26
CA ALA A 405 -23.34 -1.53 8.42
C ALA A 405 -23.37 -2.86 9.19
N SER A 406 -23.09 -2.86 10.50
CA SER A 406 -23.03 -4.09 11.32
C SER A 406 -24.34 -4.39 12.09
N GLY A 407 -25.34 -3.49 12.04
CA GLY A 407 -26.56 -3.57 12.86
C GLY A 407 -27.77 -4.34 12.28
N SER A 408 -27.70 -4.97 11.11
CA SER A 408 -28.85 -5.61 10.46
C SER A 408 -28.76 -7.15 10.42
N ASN A 409 -28.78 -7.79 11.59
CA ASN A 409 -28.85 -9.25 11.74
C ASN A 409 -30.10 -9.74 12.51
N PHE A 410 -31.26 -9.08 12.33
CA PHE A 410 -32.54 -9.65 12.76
C PHE A 410 -33.62 -9.53 11.67
N VAL A 411 -34.37 -10.63 11.51
CA VAL A 411 -35.30 -10.98 10.43
C VAL A 411 -36.64 -10.24 10.58
N SER A 412 -37.28 -9.87 9.47
CA SER A 412 -38.73 -10.07 9.24
C SER A 412 -39.08 -9.79 7.78
N ALA A 413 -39.61 -10.81 7.11
CA ALA A 413 -40.23 -10.73 5.80
C ALA A 413 -41.64 -10.14 5.94
N SER A 414 -41.99 -9.13 5.13
CA SER A 414 -43.20 -9.10 4.28
C SER A 414 -43.47 -7.70 3.68
N SER A 415 -43.87 -7.75 2.40
CA SER A 415 -44.73 -6.84 1.63
C SER A 415 -44.34 -5.36 1.43
N SER A 416 -43.83 -5.12 0.21
CA SER A 416 -44.09 -4.01 -0.71
C SER A 416 -44.96 -2.83 -0.27
N SER A 417 -44.36 -1.63 -0.26
CA SER A 417 -44.97 -0.36 -0.72
C SER A 417 -43.88 0.67 -1.00
N ALA A 418 -44.03 1.39 -2.10
CA ALA A 418 -43.09 2.39 -2.59
C ALA A 418 -42.87 3.52 -1.57
N SER A 419 -41.62 3.71 -1.16
CA SER A 419 -41.11 4.98 -0.64
C SER A 419 -39.59 4.98 -0.78
N HIS A 420 -39.05 6.07 -1.31
CA HIS A 420 -37.62 6.30 -1.48
C HIS A 420 -36.92 6.26 -0.12
N THR A 421 -36.42 5.09 0.24
CA THR A 421 -35.46 4.91 1.30
C THR A 421 -34.14 4.53 0.64
N SER A 422 -33.10 5.29 0.96
CA SER A 422 -31.71 5.03 0.58
C SER A 422 -31.44 3.53 0.64
N ARG A 423 -30.87 2.96 -0.43
CA ARG A 423 -30.45 1.55 -0.51
C ARG A 423 -29.37 1.29 0.55
N LYS A 424 -29.72 1.27 1.84
CA LYS A 424 -28.95 0.63 2.91
C LYS A 424 -29.22 -0.89 2.84
N GLY A 425 -28.93 -1.47 1.68
CA GLY A 425 -28.75 -2.93 1.56
C GLY A 425 -27.48 -3.36 2.28
N LYS A 426 -27.28 -4.66 2.47
CA LYS A 426 -26.00 -5.20 2.95
C LYS A 426 -24.89 -4.68 2.02
N ARG A 427 -24.05 -3.76 2.52
CA ARG A 427 -22.90 -3.25 1.75
C ARG A 427 -22.01 -4.43 1.36
N PRO A 428 -21.47 -4.46 0.12
CA PRO A 428 -20.54 -5.49 -0.29
C PRO A 428 -19.39 -5.61 0.72
N GLN A 429 -18.96 -6.85 1.01
CA GLN A 429 -17.83 -7.11 1.91
C GLN A 429 -16.58 -6.32 1.49
N PHE A 430 -16.39 -6.14 0.19
CA PHE A 430 -15.34 -5.33 -0.38
C PHE A 430 -15.42 -3.86 0.03
N GLU A 431 -16.59 -3.22 -0.08
CA GLU A 431 -16.79 -1.80 0.26
C GLU A 431 -16.45 -1.55 1.75
N ARG A 432 -16.82 -2.48 2.63
CA ARG A 432 -16.43 -2.42 4.05
C ARG A 432 -14.92 -2.47 4.25
N LYS A 433 -14.26 -3.46 3.64
CA LYS A 433 -12.79 -3.61 3.71
C LYS A 433 -12.07 -2.41 3.09
N LEU A 434 -12.64 -1.81 2.04
CA LEU A 434 -12.14 -0.58 1.43
C LEU A 434 -12.29 0.64 2.37
N GLY A 435 -13.40 0.73 3.11
CA GLY A 435 -13.55 1.74 4.16
C GLY A 435 -12.55 1.57 5.31
N GLU A 436 -12.31 0.33 5.74
CA GLU A 436 -11.27 0.00 6.73
C GLU A 436 -9.87 0.37 6.22
N PHE A 437 -9.60 0.17 4.92
CA PHE A 437 -8.37 0.61 4.29
C PHE A 437 -8.18 2.13 4.38
N PHE A 438 -9.19 2.92 4.04
CA PHE A 438 -9.10 4.39 4.14
C PHE A 438 -8.92 4.86 5.59
N LYS A 439 -9.63 4.23 6.54
CA LYS A 439 -9.43 4.50 7.97
C LYS A 439 -7.99 4.21 8.40
N HIS A 440 -7.44 3.06 7.98
CA HIS A 440 -6.05 2.70 8.24
C HIS A 440 -5.07 3.70 7.62
N GLN A 441 -5.33 4.22 6.41
CA GLN A 441 -4.47 5.24 5.79
C GLN A 441 -4.37 6.51 6.63
N ILE A 442 -5.49 6.99 7.21
CA ILE A 442 -5.48 8.16 8.11
C ILE A 442 -4.71 7.85 9.41
N GLU A 443 -4.94 6.67 10.00
CA GLU A 443 -4.33 6.28 11.28
C GLU A 443 -2.81 6.04 11.19
N SER A 444 -2.37 5.47 10.08
CA SER A 444 -0.96 5.10 9.84
C SER A 444 -0.14 6.17 9.10
N ASP A 445 -0.74 7.31 8.77
CA ASP A 445 -0.04 8.41 8.10
C ASP A 445 1.16 8.89 8.95
N ILE A 446 2.34 8.88 8.34
CA ILE A 446 3.61 9.29 8.96
C ILE A 446 3.85 10.79 8.89
N SER A 447 3.06 11.52 8.09
CA SER A 447 3.17 12.97 7.94
C SER A 447 3.04 13.67 9.29
N PRO A 448 3.94 14.61 9.62
CA PRO A 448 3.84 15.36 10.87
C PRO A 448 2.57 16.22 10.93
N VAL A 449 2.15 16.78 9.79
CA VAL A 449 0.98 17.67 9.70
C VAL A 449 -0.31 16.85 9.70
N TYR A 450 -0.45 15.91 8.78
CA TYR A 450 -1.69 15.15 8.62
C TYR A 450 -1.81 14.02 9.64
N GLY A 451 -0.86 13.09 9.67
CA GLY A 451 -0.86 11.97 10.61
C GLY A 451 -0.59 12.39 12.05
N GLY A 452 0.40 13.26 12.29
CA GLY A 452 0.71 13.80 13.60
C GLY A 452 -0.43 14.66 14.16
N GLY A 453 -0.95 15.58 13.33
CA GLY A 453 -2.13 16.38 13.64
C GLY A 453 -3.36 15.54 13.93
N PHE A 454 -3.64 14.51 13.11
CA PHE A 454 -4.74 13.57 13.34
C PHE A 454 -4.60 12.88 14.70
N ARG A 455 -3.43 12.32 15.02
CA ARG A 455 -3.22 11.64 16.32
C ARG A 455 -3.42 12.59 17.51
N ALA A 456 -2.93 13.83 17.41
CA ALA A 456 -3.13 14.85 18.44
C ALA A 456 -4.61 15.24 18.58
N GLY A 457 -5.28 15.53 17.46
CA GLY A 457 -6.69 15.88 17.42
C GLY A 457 -7.59 14.75 17.90
N GLN A 458 -7.34 13.52 17.44
CA GLN A 458 -8.09 12.32 17.85
C GLN A 458 -7.95 12.08 19.35
N LYS A 459 -6.74 12.23 19.91
CA LYS A 459 -6.51 12.14 21.35
C LYS A 459 -7.30 13.21 22.12
N ALA A 460 -7.30 14.45 21.65
CA ALA A 460 -8.05 15.55 22.26
C ALA A 460 -9.56 15.31 22.20
N VAL A 461 -10.10 14.97 21.03
CA VAL A 461 -11.53 14.65 20.84
C VAL A 461 -11.97 13.44 21.66
N SER A 462 -11.16 12.37 21.73
CA SER A 462 -11.48 11.20 22.55
C SER A 462 -11.53 11.53 24.05
N LYS A 463 -10.64 12.42 24.53
CA LYS A 463 -10.52 12.77 25.95
C LYS A 463 -11.54 13.81 26.39
N TYR A 464 -11.80 14.82 25.56
CA TYR A 464 -12.58 16.01 25.95
C TYR A 464 -13.90 16.15 25.19
N GLY A 465 -14.11 15.39 24.12
CA GLY A 465 -15.24 15.54 23.20
C GLY A 465 -15.01 16.63 22.16
N LEU A 466 -15.61 16.44 20.98
CA LEU A 466 -15.41 17.31 19.80
C LEU A 466 -15.68 18.79 20.11
N GLN A 467 -16.82 19.10 20.73
CA GLN A 467 -17.24 20.49 20.99
C GLN A 467 -16.28 21.23 21.93
N ARG A 468 -15.78 20.57 22.98
CA ARG A 468 -14.81 21.19 23.91
C ARG A 468 -13.46 21.39 23.24
N THR A 469 -13.02 20.42 22.43
CA THR A 469 -11.79 20.53 21.64
C THR A 469 -11.86 21.71 20.67
N LEU A 470 -12.95 21.86 19.91
CA LEU A 470 -13.14 22.98 18.99
C LEU A 470 -13.18 24.33 19.73
N HIS A 471 -13.88 24.40 20.86
CA HIS A 471 -13.88 25.63 21.68
C HIS A 471 -12.46 26.00 22.15
N HIS A 472 -11.67 25.02 22.57
CA HIS A 472 -10.29 25.25 22.97
C HIS A 472 -9.44 25.75 21.79
N ILE A 473 -9.49 25.07 20.64
CA ILE A 473 -8.81 25.48 19.40
C ILE A 473 -9.17 26.92 19.03
N ARG A 474 -10.44 27.31 19.18
CA ARG A 474 -10.88 28.69 18.90
C ARG A 474 -10.20 29.73 19.80
N MET A 475 -9.94 29.36 21.05
CA MET A 475 -9.39 30.25 22.05
C MET A 475 -7.86 30.32 22.03
N THR A 476 -7.20 29.19 21.76
CA THR A 476 -5.73 29.04 21.90
C THR A 476 -5.00 28.80 20.59
N GLY A 477 -5.71 28.41 19.53
CA GLY A 477 -5.13 27.99 18.25
C GLY A 477 -4.43 26.63 18.29
N THR A 478 -4.53 25.87 19.39
CA THR A 478 -3.83 24.58 19.59
C THR A 478 -4.79 23.50 20.10
N PHE A 479 -4.36 22.23 20.09
CA PHE A 479 -5.13 21.15 20.71
C PHE A 479 -5.01 21.17 22.25
N PRO A 480 -6.08 20.81 22.99
CA PRO A 480 -6.00 20.65 24.44
C PRO A 480 -5.21 19.37 24.80
N TYR A 481 -4.24 19.49 25.70
CA TYR A 481 -3.39 18.39 26.19
C TYR A 481 -3.99 17.66 27.40
#